data_AF-A0A2T2QV66-F1
#
_entry.id   AF-A0A2T2QV66-F1
#
_cell.length_a   1.000
_cell.length_b   1.000
_cell.length_c   1.000
_cell.angle_alpha   90.00
_cell.angle_beta   90.00
_cell.angle_gamma   90.00
#
_symmetry.space_group_name_H-M   'P 1'
#
loop_
_entity.id
_entity.type
_entity.pdbx_description
1 polymer ?
#
loop_
_entity_poly.entity_id
_entity_poly.type
_entity_poly.pdbx_seq_one_letter_code
_entity_poly.pdbx_strand_id
1 'polypeptide(L)'
;MLRTKNGFTVIGTVLVVVAVAVLGFAGGTWWQANQDSQTFIREQSGTDNENKDEKNEKEKEEPAPIVFKATELEPGDKVGTMEAVSVEKFREEVQGEQQELRDDNVSAKFNGEVSVKGTYVKRSGVIEGLCLEDLADPAKDRLPRTEGDKRDHFCFDNESEVESKLSGQEGQEVTVTIGDFHYKSYPSEVVNSARLVEVE
;
A
#
# COMPACT_ATOMS: atom_id res chain seq x y z
N MET A 1 -36.21 -45.66 37.32
CA MET A 1 -34.78 -45.78 37.70
C MET A 1 -34.10 -44.50 37.27
N LEU A 2 -33.78 -43.56 38.16
CA LEU A 2 -32.52 -43.52 38.96
C LEU A 2 -31.28 -43.72 38.08
N ARG A 3 -30.18 -42.97 38.11
CA ARG A 3 -29.74 -41.70 38.75
C ARG A 3 -28.24 -41.69 38.39
N THR A 4 -27.68 -40.63 37.84
CA THR A 4 -26.24 -40.25 37.97
C THR A 4 -26.10 -38.86 37.34
N LYS A 5 -26.06 -37.73 38.06
CA LYS A 5 -25.15 -37.21 39.10
C LYS A 5 -23.70 -36.93 38.61
N ASN A 6 -23.37 -35.64 38.75
CA ASN A 6 -22.06 -35.01 39.00
C ASN A 6 -21.33 -34.51 37.73
N GLY A 7 -20.82 -33.27 37.65
CA GLY A 7 -20.57 -32.31 38.73
C GLY A 7 -20.38 -30.87 38.23
N PHE A 8 -20.68 -29.96 39.17
CA PHE A 8 -20.35 -28.55 39.19
C PHE A 8 -18.84 -28.30 39.03
N THR A 9 -18.44 -27.19 38.41
CA THR A 9 -17.50 -26.21 39.02
C THR A 9 -17.73 -24.84 38.39
N VAL A 10 -17.75 -23.83 39.24
CA VAL A 10 -18.16 -22.44 39.00
C VAL A 10 -16.90 -21.55 39.13
N ILE A 11 -16.99 -20.34 38.58
CA ILE A 11 -16.26 -19.09 38.95
C ILE A 11 -14.87 -18.92 38.34
N GLY A 12 -14.73 -17.82 37.59
CA GLY A 12 -13.42 -17.27 37.25
C GLY A 12 -13.45 -16.01 36.40
N THR A 13 -14.42 -15.10 36.57
CA THR A 13 -14.31 -13.76 35.99
C THR A 13 -13.22 -13.01 36.72
N VAL A 14 -12.01 -12.94 36.14
CA VAL A 14 -10.93 -12.09 36.65
C VAL A 14 -10.86 -10.85 35.77
N LEU A 15 -11.59 -9.83 36.21
CA LEU A 15 -11.38 -8.44 35.82
C LEU A 15 -10.08 -7.97 36.48
N VAL A 16 -9.01 -7.85 35.70
CA VAL A 16 -7.83 -7.08 36.14
C VAL A 16 -7.93 -5.70 35.51
N VAL A 17 -8.43 -4.77 36.31
CA VAL A 17 -8.26 -3.33 36.10
C VAL A 17 -6.86 -2.98 36.61
N VAL A 18 -5.90 -2.74 35.72
CA VAL A 18 -4.67 -2.03 36.08
C VAL A 18 -4.78 -0.62 35.55
N ALA A 19 -4.94 0.31 36.48
CA ALA A 19 -4.98 1.73 36.24
C ALA A 19 -3.68 2.38 36.75
N VAL A 20 -3.07 3.17 35.86
CA VAL A 20 -2.28 4.39 36.11
C VAL A 20 -0.85 4.25 36.68
N ALA A 21 0.13 4.73 35.91
CA ALA A 21 1.04 5.80 36.35
C ALA A 21 1.76 6.46 35.15
N VAL A 22 1.61 7.77 35.08
CA VAL A 22 2.25 8.72 34.16
C VAL A 22 3.69 8.97 34.58
N LEU A 23 4.63 8.82 33.64
CA LEU A 23 5.95 9.48 33.58
C LEU A 23 6.23 9.65 32.07
N GLY A 24 6.42 10.83 31.48
CA GLY A 24 7.14 11.98 31.99
C GLY A 24 8.58 12.01 31.48
N PHE A 25 8.80 11.99 30.16
CA PHE A 25 10.03 12.37 29.44
C PHE A 25 9.54 12.88 28.06
N ALA A 26 9.54 14.15 27.67
CA ALA A 26 10.55 15.21 27.81
C ALA A 26 11.94 14.76 27.34
N GLY A 27 12.18 14.88 26.03
CA GLY A 27 13.53 14.89 25.47
C GLY A 27 13.61 14.31 24.06
N GLY A 28 13.86 15.17 23.06
CA GLY A 28 14.44 14.69 21.80
C GLY A 28 13.90 15.30 20.52
N THR A 29 13.58 16.58 20.47
CA THR A 29 13.56 17.32 19.20
C THR A 29 14.99 17.39 18.65
N TRP A 30 15.40 16.38 17.90
CA TRP A 30 16.61 16.42 17.07
C TRP A 30 16.19 16.81 15.66
N TRP A 31 16.44 18.07 15.33
CA TRP A 31 16.94 18.60 14.05
C TRP A 31 16.56 20.07 13.97
N GLN A 32 17.30 20.86 14.76
CA GLN A 32 17.43 22.30 14.59
C GLN A 32 18.83 22.56 14.05
N ALA A 33 18.93 22.70 12.73
CA ALA A 33 20.12 23.18 12.05
C ALA A 33 19.70 23.92 10.78
N ASN A 34 19.22 25.16 10.94
CA ASN A 34 19.59 26.29 10.06
C ASN A 34 19.04 27.61 10.62
N GLN A 35 19.70 28.18 11.62
CA GLN A 35 19.51 29.58 12.00
C GLN A 35 20.88 30.18 12.34
N ASP A 36 21.74 30.26 11.33
CA ASP A 36 22.86 31.20 11.33
C ASP A 36 22.58 32.24 10.25
N SER A 37 22.12 33.42 10.69
CA SER A 37 22.58 34.73 10.22
C SER A 37 21.55 35.81 10.57
N GLN A 38 21.52 36.24 11.83
CA GLN A 38 21.16 37.62 12.13
C GLN A 38 22.10 38.18 13.19
N THR A 39 23.10 38.92 12.72
CA THR A 39 23.76 39.96 13.51
C THR A 39 23.83 41.24 12.68
N PHE A 40 22.99 42.19 13.09
CA PHE A 40 23.41 43.53 13.49
C PHE A 40 23.78 44.58 12.40
N ILE A 41 22.75 45.36 12.05
CA ILE A 41 22.67 46.83 11.84
C ILE A 41 23.96 47.59 11.45
N ARG A 42 23.94 48.30 10.30
CA ARG A 42 23.89 49.79 10.22
C ARG A 42 23.78 50.31 8.78
N GLU A 43 22.99 51.37 8.63
CA GLU A 43 22.85 52.26 7.47
C GLU A 43 24.14 52.47 6.65
N GLN A 44 24.05 52.33 5.33
CA GLN A 44 24.57 53.35 4.42
C GLN A 44 23.85 53.31 3.07
N SER A 45 23.55 54.53 2.62
CA SER A 45 22.91 54.94 1.39
C SER A 45 23.53 54.37 0.12
N GLY A 46 22.67 54.06 -0.85
CA GLY A 46 22.94 54.36 -2.26
C GLY A 46 23.16 53.15 -3.16
N THR A 47 22.43 53.24 -4.28
CA THR A 47 22.69 52.63 -5.59
C THR A 47 21.98 51.32 -5.88
N ASP A 48 21.12 51.44 -6.89
CA ASP A 48 20.35 50.41 -7.57
C ASP A 48 21.17 49.15 -7.86
N ASN A 49 20.67 48.00 -7.41
CA ASN A 49 20.95 46.72 -8.05
C ASN A 49 19.81 45.75 -7.73
N GLU A 50 19.01 45.53 -8.77
CA GLU A 50 17.95 44.55 -8.89
C GLU A 50 18.56 43.14 -8.75
N ASN A 51 18.67 42.64 -7.51
CA ASN A 51 19.13 41.29 -7.25
C ASN A 51 17.91 40.40 -7.01
N LYS A 52 17.60 39.63 -8.05
CA LYS A 52 16.51 38.68 -8.15
C LYS A 52 16.88 37.45 -7.32
N ASP A 53 16.41 37.41 -6.07
CA ASP A 53 16.47 36.20 -5.24
C ASP A 53 15.57 35.12 -5.86
N GLU A 54 16.16 34.31 -6.75
CA GLU A 54 15.58 33.07 -7.23
C GLU A 54 15.58 32.06 -6.06
N LYS A 55 14.47 32.10 -5.33
CA LYS A 55 14.03 31.06 -4.40
C LYS A 55 13.96 29.74 -5.17
N ASN A 56 15.04 28.97 -5.12
CA ASN A 56 15.15 27.64 -5.71
C ASN A 56 14.32 26.68 -4.85
N GLU A 57 12.99 26.74 -5.01
CA GLU A 57 12.06 25.71 -4.56
C GLU A 57 12.46 24.44 -5.31
N LYS A 58 13.22 23.58 -4.61
CA LYS A 58 13.56 22.24 -5.04
C LYS A 58 12.25 21.46 -5.12
N GLU A 59 11.62 21.54 -6.28
CA GLU A 59 10.42 20.81 -6.67
C GLU A 59 10.66 19.35 -6.28
N LYS A 60 9.87 18.88 -5.30
CA LYS A 60 9.95 17.50 -4.81
C LYS A 60 9.39 16.64 -5.93
N GLU A 61 10.26 16.20 -6.83
CA GLU A 61 9.93 15.31 -7.95
C GLU A 61 9.11 14.14 -7.41
N GLU A 62 7.83 14.09 -7.78
CA GLU A 62 6.96 12.99 -7.41
C GLU A 62 7.51 11.70 -8.04
N PRO A 63 7.56 10.58 -7.30
CA PRO A 63 8.11 9.35 -7.85
C PRO A 63 7.27 8.92 -9.07
N ALA A 64 7.93 8.78 -10.22
CA ALA A 64 7.27 8.32 -11.43
C ALA A 64 6.62 6.93 -11.21
N PRO A 65 5.48 6.67 -11.87
CA PRO A 65 4.77 5.40 -11.76
C PRO A 65 5.65 4.22 -12.19
N ILE A 66 5.63 3.14 -11.40
CA ILE A 66 6.36 1.90 -11.72
C ILE A 66 5.57 1.12 -12.77
N VAL A 67 5.90 1.34 -14.04
CA VAL A 67 5.24 0.73 -15.19
C VAL A 67 6.16 -0.32 -15.82
N PHE A 68 5.62 -1.51 -16.11
CA PHE A 68 6.31 -2.56 -16.86
C PHE A 68 5.57 -2.88 -18.16
N LYS A 69 6.30 -3.41 -19.15
CA LYS A 69 5.71 -3.95 -20.36
C LYS A 69 5.47 -5.45 -20.19
N ALA A 70 4.23 -5.89 -20.31
CA ALA A 70 3.85 -7.29 -20.09
C ALA A 70 4.55 -8.27 -21.06
N THR A 71 4.89 -7.83 -22.27
CA THR A 71 5.64 -8.63 -23.25
C THR A 71 7.11 -8.84 -22.86
N GLU A 72 7.71 -7.88 -22.17
CA GLU A 72 9.13 -7.87 -21.78
C GLU A 72 9.36 -8.46 -20.38
N LEU A 73 8.31 -8.57 -19.54
CA LEU A 73 8.43 -9.09 -18.19
C LEU A 73 8.80 -10.59 -18.17
N GLU A 74 9.81 -10.93 -17.37
CA GLU A 74 10.29 -12.29 -17.10
C GLU A 74 10.43 -12.54 -15.57
N PRO A 75 10.37 -13.81 -15.11
CA PRO A 75 10.70 -14.14 -13.73
C PRO A 75 12.14 -13.71 -13.36
N GLY A 76 12.29 -13.06 -12.20
CA GLY A 76 13.53 -12.46 -11.72
C GLY A 76 13.65 -10.96 -11.99
N ASP A 77 12.79 -10.40 -12.85
CA ASP A 77 12.77 -8.96 -13.11
C ASP A 77 12.30 -8.17 -11.88
N LYS A 78 12.93 -7.01 -11.67
CA LYS A 78 12.54 -6.07 -10.61
C LYS A 78 11.63 -4.98 -11.15
N VAL A 79 10.49 -4.83 -10.50
CA VAL A 79 9.48 -3.81 -10.79
C VAL A 79 9.24 -3.05 -9.49
N GLY A 80 9.96 -1.94 -9.31
CA GLY A 80 9.95 -1.19 -8.07
C GLY A 80 10.69 -1.92 -6.93
N THR A 81 10.02 -2.09 -5.79
CA THR A 81 10.53 -2.86 -4.64
C THR A 81 10.24 -4.35 -4.75
N MET A 82 9.51 -4.78 -5.78
CA MET A 82 9.07 -6.15 -5.95
C MET A 82 9.80 -6.86 -7.09
N GLU A 83 9.91 -8.18 -6.99
CA GLU A 83 10.52 -9.08 -7.96
C GLU A 83 9.46 -10.01 -8.54
N ALA A 84 9.40 -10.12 -9.87
CA ALA A 84 8.50 -11.04 -10.55
C ALA A 84 8.93 -12.48 -10.28
N VAL A 85 8.08 -13.28 -9.64
CA VAL A 85 8.35 -14.69 -9.33
C VAL A 85 7.75 -15.63 -10.38
N SER A 86 6.61 -15.27 -10.95
CA SER A 86 5.98 -16.03 -12.03
C SER A 86 5.29 -15.09 -13.01
N VAL A 87 5.42 -15.35 -14.30
CA VAL A 87 4.79 -14.58 -15.37
C VAL A 87 4.11 -15.54 -16.34
N GLU A 88 2.79 -15.43 -16.46
CA GLU A 88 1.96 -16.21 -17.35
C GLU A 88 1.35 -15.25 -18.40
N LYS A 89 1.80 -15.39 -19.65
CA LYS A 89 1.29 -14.59 -20.76
C LYS A 89 0.08 -15.30 -21.35
N PHE A 90 -1.08 -14.65 -21.36
CA PHE A 90 -2.31 -15.30 -21.80
C PHE A 90 -2.49 -15.24 -23.30
N ARG A 91 -2.50 -16.43 -23.93
CA ARG A 91 -2.86 -16.64 -25.33
C ARG A 91 -4.21 -17.33 -25.38
N GLU A 92 -5.20 -16.69 -26.01
CA GLU A 92 -6.44 -17.38 -26.35
C GLU A 92 -6.31 -17.95 -27.76
N GLU A 93 -6.47 -19.26 -27.89
CA GLU A 93 -6.54 -19.93 -29.19
C GLU A 93 -8.00 -20.00 -29.59
N VAL A 94 -8.45 -19.03 -30.38
CA VAL A 94 -9.84 -18.98 -30.87
C VAL A 94 -9.87 -19.62 -32.25
N GLN A 95 -10.51 -20.78 -32.36
CA GLN A 95 -10.77 -21.50 -33.64
C GLN A 95 -9.51 -21.91 -34.43
N GLY A 96 -8.40 -22.22 -33.75
CA GLY A 96 -7.16 -22.65 -34.41
C GLY A 96 -6.37 -21.52 -35.07
N GLU A 97 -6.84 -20.27 -34.93
CA GLU A 97 -6.05 -19.08 -35.17
C GLU A 97 -5.57 -18.58 -33.81
N GLN A 98 -4.25 -18.46 -33.65
CA GLN A 98 -3.69 -17.75 -32.50
C GLN A 98 -4.09 -16.29 -32.66
N GLN A 99 -5.07 -15.82 -31.88
CA GLN A 99 -5.28 -14.38 -31.77
C GLN A 99 -3.99 -13.78 -31.21
N GLU A 100 -3.54 -12.68 -31.82
CA GLU A 100 -2.37 -11.96 -31.34
C GLU A 100 -2.57 -11.68 -29.85
N LEU A 101 -1.54 -12.01 -29.06
CA LEU A 101 -1.41 -11.53 -27.70
C LEU A 101 -1.74 -10.03 -27.73
N ARG A 102 -2.82 -9.60 -27.07
CA ARG A 102 -2.83 -8.19 -26.69
C ARG A 102 -1.62 -8.04 -25.77
N ASP A 103 -0.75 -7.10 -26.10
CA ASP A 103 0.56 -6.95 -25.45
C ASP A 103 0.46 -6.68 -23.94
N ASP A 104 -0.75 -6.46 -23.42
CA ASP A 104 -1.10 -6.20 -22.03
C ASP A 104 -1.67 -7.42 -21.27
N ASN A 105 -1.92 -8.56 -21.92
CA ASN A 105 -2.50 -9.74 -21.28
C ASN A 105 -1.46 -10.56 -20.49
N VAL A 106 -1.48 -10.44 -19.17
CA VAL A 106 -0.51 -11.09 -18.28
C VAL A 106 -1.09 -11.40 -16.90
N SER A 107 -0.72 -12.55 -16.33
CA SER A 107 -0.81 -12.84 -14.89
C SER A 107 0.61 -12.90 -14.34
N ALA A 108 0.94 -11.98 -13.44
CA ALA A 108 2.26 -11.89 -12.85
C ALA A 108 2.15 -11.89 -11.32
N LYS A 109 2.95 -12.75 -10.68
CA LYS A 109 3.10 -12.75 -9.22
C LYS A 109 4.40 -12.07 -8.86
N PHE A 110 4.32 -11.15 -7.91
CA PHE A 110 5.42 -10.35 -7.44
C PHE A 110 5.66 -10.65 -5.97
N ASN A 111 6.91 -10.85 -5.60
CA ASN A 111 7.35 -10.99 -4.21
C ASN A 111 8.10 -9.73 -3.79
N GLY A 112 8.08 -9.41 -2.50
CA GLY A 112 8.55 -8.15 -1.95
C GLY A 112 7.41 -7.41 -1.26
N GLU A 113 7.79 -6.46 -0.41
CA GLU A 113 6.86 -5.70 0.41
C GLU A 113 6.76 -4.25 -0.05
N VAL A 114 5.57 -3.67 0.10
CA VAL A 114 5.31 -2.27 -0.20
C VAL A 114 4.23 -1.72 0.71
N SER A 115 4.48 -0.55 1.29
CA SER A 115 3.44 0.21 2.01
C SER A 115 2.57 0.98 1.04
N VAL A 116 1.27 0.72 1.11
CA VAL A 116 0.23 1.37 0.32
C VAL A 116 -0.83 1.98 1.23
N LYS A 117 -1.46 3.05 0.76
CA LYS A 117 -2.51 3.78 1.47
C LYS A 117 -3.77 3.81 0.63
N GLY A 118 -4.92 3.51 1.22
CA GLY A 118 -6.20 3.52 0.53
C GLY A 118 -7.37 3.30 1.48
N THR A 119 -8.58 3.24 0.95
CA THR A 119 -9.81 3.01 1.72
C THR A 119 -10.07 1.51 1.85
N TYR A 120 -10.16 1.01 3.08
CA TYR A 120 -10.52 -0.39 3.33
C TYR A 120 -12.03 -0.59 3.17
N VAL A 121 -12.43 -1.55 2.33
CA VAL A 121 -13.85 -1.83 2.06
C VAL A 121 -14.12 -3.34 2.03
N LYS A 122 -15.35 -3.71 2.39
CA LYS A 122 -15.87 -5.07 2.19
C LYS A 122 -16.79 -5.06 0.97
N ARG A 123 -16.39 -5.75 -0.10
CA ARG A 123 -17.15 -5.85 -1.35
C ARG A 123 -17.98 -7.13 -1.38
N SER A 124 -19.15 -7.02 -2.00
CA SER A 124 -20.04 -8.14 -2.32
C SER A 124 -20.53 -8.01 -3.76
N GLY A 125 -20.64 -9.11 -4.50
CA GLY A 125 -21.17 -9.11 -5.87
C GLY A 125 -20.17 -9.64 -6.88
N VAL A 126 -20.03 -8.96 -8.04
CA VAL A 126 -19.11 -9.37 -9.13
C VAL A 126 -17.65 -9.36 -8.68
N ILE A 127 -17.30 -8.36 -7.87
CA ILE A 127 -16.07 -8.32 -7.09
C ILE A 127 -16.49 -8.58 -5.65
N GLU A 128 -16.03 -9.68 -5.07
CA GLU A 128 -16.30 -10.07 -3.70
C GLU A 128 -14.98 -10.22 -2.95
N GLY A 129 -14.96 -9.76 -1.69
CA GLY A 129 -13.81 -9.92 -0.80
C GLY A 129 -13.53 -8.67 0.02
N LEU A 130 -12.41 -8.73 0.72
CA LEU A 130 -11.86 -7.62 1.50
C LEU A 130 -10.87 -6.87 0.62
N CYS A 131 -11.10 -5.59 0.36
CA CYS A 131 -10.35 -4.85 -0.65
C CYS A 131 -9.84 -3.52 -0.12
N LEU A 132 -8.78 -3.03 -0.76
CA LEU A 132 -8.28 -1.68 -0.61
C LEU A 132 -8.57 -0.93 -1.90
N GLU A 133 -9.26 0.20 -1.79
CA GLU A 133 -9.70 1.06 -2.92
C GLU A 133 -9.15 2.47 -2.77
N ASP A 134 -9.40 3.32 -3.77
CA ASP A 134 -8.98 4.72 -3.78
C ASP A 134 -7.50 4.88 -3.39
N LEU A 135 -6.63 4.03 -3.94
CA LEU A 135 -5.21 4.03 -3.60
C LEU A 135 -4.61 5.43 -3.78
N ALA A 136 -4.17 6.02 -2.67
CA ALA A 136 -3.66 7.38 -2.65
C ALA A 136 -2.31 7.49 -3.36
N ASP A 137 -1.99 8.67 -3.91
CA ASP A 137 -0.62 8.94 -4.37
C ASP A 137 0.33 9.14 -3.18
N PRO A 138 1.58 8.62 -3.24
CA PRO A 138 2.21 7.87 -4.34
C PRO A 138 2.05 6.34 -4.20
N ALA A 139 1.16 5.83 -3.36
CA ALA A 139 1.02 4.39 -3.13
C ALA A 139 0.64 3.62 -4.40
N LYS A 140 -0.25 4.18 -5.23
CA LYS A 140 -0.59 3.61 -6.54
C LYS A 140 0.62 3.54 -7.48
N ASP A 141 1.61 4.42 -7.29
CA ASP A 141 2.85 4.46 -8.08
C ASP A 141 3.88 3.43 -7.67
N ARG A 142 3.70 2.80 -6.50
CA ARG A 142 4.62 1.79 -5.98
C ARG A 142 4.26 0.36 -6.36
N LEU A 143 3.04 0.13 -6.85
CA LEU A 143 2.60 -1.20 -7.26
C LEU A 143 2.99 -1.48 -8.72
N PRO A 144 3.45 -2.71 -9.04
CA PRO A 144 3.65 -3.14 -10.41
C PRO A 144 2.36 -3.01 -11.24
N ARG A 145 2.44 -2.34 -12.39
CA ARG A 145 1.33 -2.26 -13.36
C ARG A 145 1.80 -2.11 -14.79
N THR A 146 0.94 -2.47 -15.75
CA THR A 146 1.18 -2.24 -17.17
C THR A 146 0.81 -0.81 -17.57
N GLU A 147 1.28 -0.41 -18.75
CA GLU A 147 0.88 0.87 -19.35
C GLU A 147 -0.63 0.90 -19.62
N GLY A 148 -1.29 1.97 -19.18
CA GLY A 148 -2.74 2.14 -19.37
C GLY A 148 -3.61 1.49 -18.29
N ASP A 149 -3.04 0.72 -17.37
CA ASP A 149 -3.78 0.22 -16.21
C ASP A 149 -4.10 1.36 -15.24
N LYS A 150 -5.39 1.62 -15.07
CA LYS A 150 -5.93 2.68 -14.21
C LYS A 150 -6.58 2.13 -12.94
N ARG A 151 -6.48 0.82 -12.69
CA ARG A 151 -7.04 0.24 -11.48
C ARG A 151 -6.32 0.79 -10.27
N ASP A 152 -7.11 1.25 -9.33
CA ASP A 152 -6.75 1.87 -8.06
C ASP A 152 -7.26 1.03 -6.88
N HIS A 153 -7.39 -0.28 -7.11
CA HIS A 153 -7.85 -1.22 -6.10
C HIS A 153 -7.20 -2.61 -6.28
N PHE A 154 -7.19 -3.36 -5.18
CA PHE A 154 -6.91 -4.78 -5.13
C PHE A 154 -7.64 -5.41 -3.95
N CYS A 155 -7.81 -6.73 -3.96
CA CYS A 155 -8.40 -7.47 -2.85
C CYS A 155 -7.36 -8.35 -2.14
N PHE A 156 -7.59 -8.63 -0.87
CA PHE A 156 -6.64 -9.39 -0.06
C PHE A 156 -6.85 -10.90 -0.20
N ASP A 157 -5.77 -11.65 -0.36
CA ASP A 157 -5.82 -13.12 -0.46
C ASP A 157 -5.90 -13.81 0.92
N ASN A 158 -5.51 -13.12 2.01
CA ASN A 158 -5.54 -13.61 3.38
C ASN A 158 -6.66 -12.99 4.22
N GLU A 159 -7.91 -13.18 3.79
CA GLU A 159 -9.09 -12.50 4.36
C GLU A 159 -9.22 -12.62 5.88
N SER A 160 -8.93 -13.80 6.46
CA SER A 160 -9.04 -13.98 7.92
C SER A 160 -8.07 -13.10 8.71
N GLU A 161 -6.88 -12.84 8.18
CA GLU A 161 -5.90 -11.96 8.82
C GLU A 161 -6.31 -10.48 8.68
N VAL A 162 -6.84 -10.13 7.52
CA VAL A 162 -7.36 -8.79 7.22
C VAL A 162 -8.55 -8.47 8.11
N GLU A 163 -9.53 -9.38 8.22
CA GLU A 163 -10.66 -9.24 9.14
C GLU A 163 -10.18 -9.06 10.58
N SER A 164 -9.15 -9.81 11.02
CA SER A 164 -8.61 -9.67 12.36
C SER A 164 -7.91 -8.34 12.62
N LYS A 165 -7.26 -7.74 11.61
CA LYS A 165 -6.43 -6.52 11.77
C LYS A 165 -7.20 -5.24 11.47
N LEU A 166 -8.12 -5.27 10.51
CA LEU A 166 -8.87 -4.11 10.02
C LEU A 166 -10.35 -4.13 10.43
N SER A 167 -10.77 -5.01 11.35
CA SER A 167 -12.16 -5.04 11.84
C SER A 167 -12.58 -3.66 12.34
N GLY A 168 -13.73 -3.16 11.87
CA GLY A 168 -14.26 -1.86 12.27
C GLY A 168 -13.62 -0.65 11.58
N GLN A 169 -12.66 -0.87 10.67
CA GLN A 169 -12.06 0.18 9.83
C GLN A 169 -12.70 0.26 8.44
N GLU A 170 -13.82 -0.42 8.20
CA GLU A 170 -14.54 -0.36 6.93
C GLU A 170 -14.94 1.09 6.61
N GLY A 171 -14.62 1.53 5.39
CA GLY A 171 -14.80 2.90 4.91
C GLY A 171 -13.76 3.90 5.42
N GLN A 172 -12.74 3.46 6.16
CA GLN A 172 -11.65 4.31 6.63
C GLN A 172 -10.43 4.20 5.72
N GLU A 173 -9.67 5.28 5.65
CA GLU A 173 -8.36 5.28 5.03
C GLU A 173 -7.35 4.60 5.96
N VAL A 174 -6.61 3.63 5.42
CA VAL A 174 -5.62 2.83 6.15
C VAL A 174 -4.32 2.81 5.36
N THR A 175 -3.20 2.72 6.09
CA THR A 175 -1.90 2.41 5.49
C THR A 175 -1.55 0.97 5.85
N VAL A 176 -1.24 0.16 4.84
CA VAL A 176 -0.93 -1.25 5.00
C VAL A 176 0.33 -1.61 4.24
N THR A 177 1.13 -2.49 4.82
CA THR A 177 2.20 -3.18 4.10
C THR A 177 1.62 -4.43 3.48
N ILE A 178 1.76 -4.56 2.16
CA ILE A 178 1.35 -5.75 1.41
C ILE A 178 2.56 -6.48 0.86
N GLY A 179 2.41 -7.79 0.69
CA GLY A 179 3.35 -8.66 -0.01
C GLY A 179 2.63 -9.60 -0.97
N ASP A 180 3.37 -10.47 -1.65
CA ASP A 180 2.84 -11.48 -2.57
C ASP A 180 1.80 -10.93 -3.57
N PHE A 181 2.10 -9.79 -4.21
CA PHE A 181 1.17 -9.09 -5.09
C PHE A 181 0.93 -9.87 -6.39
N HIS A 182 -0.33 -10.21 -6.68
CA HIS A 182 -0.75 -10.87 -7.91
C HIS A 182 -1.43 -9.87 -8.84
N TYR A 183 -0.67 -9.44 -9.84
CA TYR A 183 -1.16 -8.63 -10.94
C TYR A 183 -1.84 -9.51 -11.98
N LYS A 184 -3.06 -9.15 -12.39
CA LYS A 184 -3.80 -9.85 -13.44
C LYS A 184 -4.29 -8.84 -14.46
N SER A 185 -4.01 -9.06 -15.73
CA SER A 185 -4.54 -8.30 -16.85
C SER A 185 -5.05 -9.31 -17.87
N TYR A 186 -6.36 -9.32 -18.08
CA TYR A 186 -7.09 -10.24 -18.96
C TYR A 186 -8.13 -9.45 -19.75
N PRO A 187 -8.58 -9.93 -20.93
CA PRO A 187 -9.74 -9.36 -21.63
C PRO A 187 -11.06 -9.38 -20.83
N SER A 188 -11.08 -9.96 -19.62
CA SER A 188 -12.21 -9.91 -18.67
C SER A 188 -11.80 -9.19 -17.38
N GLU A 189 -12.76 -8.56 -16.71
CA GLU A 189 -12.59 -7.89 -15.41
C GLU A 189 -11.99 -8.84 -14.37
N VAL A 190 -10.69 -8.71 -14.15
CA VAL A 190 -9.94 -9.45 -13.12
C VAL A 190 -9.43 -8.47 -12.07
N VAL A 191 -9.53 -8.88 -10.82
CA VAL A 191 -9.10 -8.07 -9.68
C VAL A 191 -7.70 -8.50 -9.28
N ASN A 192 -6.81 -7.52 -9.13
CA ASN A 192 -5.49 -7.73 -8.58
C ASN A 192 -5.62 -8.18 -7.12
N SER A 193 -4.69 -8.98 -6.65
CA SER A 193 -4.71 -9.40 -5.25
C SER A 193 -3.37 -9.23 -4.56
N ALA A 194 -3.39 -9.19 -3.23
CA ALA A 194 -2.19 -9.06 -2.42
C ALA A 194 -2.39 -9.73 -1.06
N ARG A 195 -1.29 -10.05 -0.40
CA ARG A 195 -1.32 -10.51 0.99
C ARG A 195 -1.08 -9.34 1.94
N LEU A 196 -1.93 -9.16 2.94
CA LEU A 196 -1.68 -8.25 4.05
C LEU A 196 -0.50 -8.77 4.89
N VAL A 197 0.49 -7.92 5.13
CA VAL A 197 1.64 -8.20 6.02
C VAL A 197 1.46 -7.43 7.34
N GLU A 198 1.25 -6.12 7.26
CA GLU A 198 1.18 -5.23 8.43
C GLU A 198 0.19 -4.08 8.21
N VAL A 199 -0.32 -3.53 9.31
CA VAL A 199 -1.14 -2.32 9.35
C VAL A 199 -0.41 -1.30 10.21
N GLU A 200 -0.27 -0.06 9.71
CA GLU A 200 0.42 1.05 10.40
C GLU A 200 -0.51 1.84 11.33
#